data_AF-A0A955TU95-F1
#
_entry.id   AF-A0A955TU95-F1
#
_cell.length_a   1.000
_cell.length_b   1.000
_cell.length_c   1.000
_cell.angle_alpha   90.00
_cell.angle_beta   90.00
_cell.angle_gamma   90.00
#
_symmetry.space_group_name_H-M   'P 1'
#
loop_
_entity.id
_entity.type
_entity.pdbx_description
1 polymer ?
#
loop_
_entity_poly.entity_id
_entity_poly.type
_entity_poly.pdbx_seq_one_letter_code
_entity_poly.pdbx_strand_id
1 'polypeptide(L)'
;MNIKAKPIQSYPVPIPPRSVVELIKADRKTPGWKEHIGAQYRIGYYFPNDGLDVVWLVDAEGKYCEITDHEFLFKYFKIIHLSSETDFFGIRRRRLGPLKKSSTKNKRALKA
;
A
#
# COMPACT_ATOMS: atom_id res chain seq x y z
N MET A 1 -28.06 18.23 7.40
CA MET A 1 -27.60 17.11 6.56
C MET A 1 -26.56 17.63 5.59
N ASN A 2 -25.33 17.13 5.64
CA ASN A 2 -24.34 17.38 4.59
C ASN A 2 -23.37 16.19 4.52
N ILE A 3 -23.82 15.10 3.91
CA ILE A 3 -22.98 13.93 3.66
C ILE A 3 -22.15 14.29 2.43
N LYS A 4 -20.97 14.88 2.63
CA LYS A 4 -19.99 14.95 1.55
C LYS A 4 -19.61 13.51 1.21
N ALA A 5 -20.20 12.96 0.16
CA ALA A 5 -19.73 11.70 -0.41
C ALA A 5 -18.24 11.88 -0.71
N LYS A 6 -17.37 11.12 -0.03
CA LYS A 6 -15.97 11.02 -0.42
C LYS A 6 -15.97 10.62 -1.90
N PRO A 7 -15.21 11.30 -2.77
CA PRO A 7 -15.09 10.86 -4.15
C PRO A 7 -14.70 9.38 -4.12
N ILE A 8 -15.42 8.56 -4.88
CA ILE A 8 -15.03 7.16 -5.11
C ILE A 8 -13.70 7.27 -5.85
N GLN A 9 -12.61 7.16 -5.09
CA GLN A 9 -11.28 7.25 -5.64
C GLN A 9 -11.06 5.95 -6.42
N SER A 10 -11.32 6.02 -7.73
CA SER A 10 -11.13 4.90 -8.63
C SER A 10 -9.62 4.70 -8.78
N TYR A 11 -9.13 3.64 -8.15
CA TYR A 11 -7.75 3.18 -8.29
C TYR A 11 -7.67 2.15 -9.41
N PRO A 12 -6.52 2.05 -10.10
CA PRO A 12 -6.33 0.99 -11.08
C PRO A 12 -6.41 -0.38 -10.40
N VAL A 13 -7.01 -1.33 -11.10
CA VAL A 13 -7.02 -2.76 -10.75
C VAL A 13 -6.44 -3.49 -11.96
N PRO A 14 -5.29 -4.17 -11.85
CA PRO A 14 -4.45 -4.29 -10.64
C PRO A 14 -3.75 -2.98 -10.23
N ILE A 15 -3.38 -2.89 -8.96
CA ILE A 15 -2.57 -1.77 -8.46
C ILE A 15 -1.11 -1.98 -8.91
N PRO A 16 -0.45 -0.98 -9.53
CA PRO A 16 0.95 -1.09 -9.93
C PRO A 16 1.87 -1.51 -8.77
N PRO A 17 2.81 -2.44 -8.97
CA PRO A 17 3.82 -2.76 -7.97
C PRO A 17 4.59 -1.52 -7.52
N ARG A 18 5.15 -1.57 -6.33
CA ARG A 18 5.87 -0.48 -5.65
C ARG A 18 4.98 0.69 -5.19
N SER A 19 3.68 0.65 -5.48
CA SER A 19 2.72 1.57 -4.86
C SER A 19 2.76 1.41 -3.35
N VAL A 20 2.58 2.51 -2.61
CA VAL A 20 2.62 2.53 -1.14
C VAL A 20 1.22 2.65 -0.60
N VAL A 21 0.88 1.78 0.35
CA VAL A 21 -0.40 1.74 1.04
C VAL A 21 -0.17 1.84 2.54
N GLU A 22 -1.09 2.48 3.24
CA GLU A 22 -1.07 2.62 4.70
C GLU A 22 -2.29 1.92 5.28
N LEU A 23 -2.08 1.09 6.28
CA LEU A 23 -3.15 0.42 7.00
C LEU A 23 -3.90 1.45 7.87
N ILE A 24 -5.16 1.74 7.56
CA ILE A 24 -5.91 2.81 8.24
C ILE A 24 -6.92 2.31 9.26
N LYS A 25 -7.30 1.03 9.21
CA LYS A 25 -8.22 0.42 10.18
C LYS A 25 -8.09 -1.10 10.19
N ALA A 26 -8.58 -1.71 11.27
CA ALA A 26 -8.78 -3.13 11.44
C ALA A 26 -10.20 -3.39 11.98
N ASP A 27 -10.75 -4.58 11.77
CA ASP A 27 -12.04 -4.96 12.35
C ASP A 27 -12.00 -6.39 12.92
N ARG A 28 -13.18 -6.94 13.28
CA ARG A 28 -13.29 -8.28 13.86
C ARG A 28 -12.74 -9.39 12.95
N LYS A 29 -12.63 -9.17 11.65
CA LYS A 29 -12.06 -10.13 10.68
C LYS A 29 -10.54 -10.03 10.59
N THR A 30 -9.95 -8.92 11.02
CA THR A 30 -8.50 -8.66 10.95
C THR A 30 -7.93 -8.23 12.31
N PRO A 31 -8.15 -8.98 13.41
CA PRO A 31 -7.75 -8.55 14.75
C PRO A 31 -6.23 -8.31 14.88
N GLY A 32 -5.40 -9.10 14.17
CA GLY A 32 -3.94 -8.95 14.17
C GLY A 32 -3.44 -7.64 13.53
N TRP A 33 -4.27 -6.98 12.71
CA TRP A 33 -3.89 -5.72 12.07
C TRP A 33 -3.98 -4.52 12.99
N LYS A 34 -4.68 -4.66 14.12
CA LYS A 34 -4.95 -3.56 15.03
C LYS A 34 -3.68 -2.90 15.57
N GLU A 35 -2.64 -3.70 15.83
CA GLU A 35 -1.33 -3.22 16.32
C GLU A 35 -0.48 -2.57 15.23
N HIS A 36 -0.86 -2.75 13.97
CA HIS A 36 -0.14 -2.26 12.80
C HIS A 36 -0.84 -1.08 12.11
N ILE A 37 -1.92 -0.54 12.69
CA ILE A 37 -2.59 0.66 12.13
C ILE A 37 -1.57 1.81 12.04
N GLY A 38 -1.49 2.45 10.87
CA GLY A 38 -0.49 3.45 10.51
C GLY A 38 0.78 2.88 9.86
N ALA A 39 0.96 1.55 9.85
CA ALA A 39 2.07 0.93 9.14
C ALA A 39 1.91 1.10 7.63
N GLN A 40 3.05 1.30 6.96
CA GLN A 40 3.13 1.45 5.52
C GLN A 40 3.72 0.20 4.89
N TYR A 41 3.08 -0.21 3.81
CA TYR A 41 3.45 -1.35 3.00
C TYR A 41 3.57 -0.91 1.54
N ARG A 42 4.26 -1.72 0.75
CA ARG A 42 4.26 -1.63 -0.70
C ARG A 42 3.52 -2.79 -1.31
N ILE A 43 2.93 -2.54 -2.46
CA ILE A 43 2.51 -3.58 -3.37
C ILE A 43 3.76 -4.26 -3.93
N GLY A 44 3.89 -5.56 -3.67
CA GLY A 44 4.91 -6.40 -4.26
C GLY A 44 4.67 -6.62 -5.75
N TYR A 45 5.64 -7.26 -6.41
CA TYR A 45 5.37 -7.80 -7.74
C TYR A 45 4.40 -8.98 -7.63
N TYR A 46 3.48 -9.07 -8.57
CA TYR A 46 2.51 -10.15 -8.68
C TYR A 46 3.20 -11.43 -9.14
N PHE A 47 2.66 -12.57 -8.73
CA PHE A 47 3.16 -13.86 -9.17
C PHE A 47 2.33 -14.34 -10.38
N PRO A 48 2.96 -14.74 -11.50
CA PRO A 48 2.24 -15.13 -12.72
C PRO A 48 1.19 -16.22 -12.51
N ASN A 49 1.43 -17.15 -11.57
CA ASN A 49 0.54 -18.28 -11.32
C ASN A 49 -0.62 -17.94 -10.35
N ASP A 50 -0.51 -16.86 -9.59
CA ASP A 50 -1.55 -16.44 -8.63
C ASP A 50 -2.59 -15.53 -9.31
N GLY A 51 -2.23 -14.93 -10.44
CA GLY A 51 -3.04 -13.92 -11.12
C GLY A 51 -2.86 -12.52 -10.55
N LEU A 52 -3.53 -11.55 -11.19
CA LEU A 52 -3.38 -10.12 -10.86
C LEU A 52 -4.32 -9.66 -9.75
N ASP A 53 -5.17 -10.53 -9.20
CA ASP A 53 -6.04 -10.18 -8.07
C ASP A 53 -5.37 -10.44 -6.71
N VAL A 54 -4.37 -11.33 -6.67
CA VAL A 54 -3.62 -11.68 -5.48
C VAL A 54 -2.54 -10.63 -5.22
N VAL A 55 -2.79 -9.77 -4.25
CA VAL A 55 -1.92 -8.65 -3.88
C VAL A 55 -0.96 -9.09 -2.78
N TRP A 56 0.33 -8.97 -3.06
CA TRP A 56 1.39 -9.22 -2.08
C TRP A 56 1.79 -7.92 -1.39
N LEU A 57 1.77 -7.88 -0.06
CA LEU A 57 2.23 -6.75 0.73
C LEU A 57 3.67 -6.95 1.20
N VAL A 58 4.48 -5.92 0.98
CA VAL A 58 5.89 -5.87 1.37
C VAL A 58 6.08 -4.75 2.38
N ASP A 59 6.67 -5.03 3.53
CA ASP A 59 6.92 -4.01 4.55
C ASP A 59 7.97 -2.96 4.14
N ALA A 60 8.23 -2.07 5.08
CA ALA A 60 9.25 -1.04 4.97
C ALA A 60 10.67 -1.60 4.83
N GLU A 61 10.96 -2.85 5.22
CA GLU A 61 12.27 -3.48 5.08
C GLU A 61 12.43 -4.22 3.74
N GLY A 62 11.34 -4.43 2.99
CA GLY A 62 11.38 -5.23 1.77
C GLY A 62 11.07 -6.71 2.00
N LYS A 63 10.47 -7.07 3.14
CA LYS A 63 10.01 -8.43 3.45
C LYS A 63 8.54 -8.57 3.09
N TYR A 64 8.22 -9.71 2.46
CA TYR A 64 6.85 -10.11 2.24
C TYR A 64 6.22 -10.40 3.59
N CYS A 65 5.05 -9.81 3.85
CA CYS A 65 4.37 -9.92 5.13
C CYS A 65 3.01 -10.59 4.99
N GLU A 66 2.27 -10.23 3.94
CA GLU A 66 0.87 -10.61 3.85
C GLU A 66 0.41 -10.71 2.39
N ILE A 67 -0.64 -11.48 2.18
CA ILE A 67 -1.33 -11.65 0.90
C ILE A 67 -2.77 -11.19 1.11
N THR A 68 -3.29 -10.39 0.19
CA THR A 68 -4.65 -9.87 0.23
C THR A 68 -5.21 -9.74 -1.19
N ASP A 69 -6.42 -9.20 -1.33
CA ASP A 69 -7.05 -8.90 -2.61
C ASP A 69 -7.36 -7.39 -2.70
N HIS A 70 -7.85 -6.94 -3.86
CA HIS A 70 -8.17 -5.52 -4.07
C HIS A 70 -9.33 -5.04 -3.19
N GLU A 71 -10.32 -5.89 -2.92
CA GLU A 71 -11.47 -5.53 -2.09
C GLU A 71 -11.04 -5.23 -0.65
N PHE A 72 -10.28 -6.15 -0.04
CA PHE A 72 -9.70 -5.98 1.28
C PHE A 72 -8.74 -4.79 1.33
N LEU A 73 -7.90 -4.63 0.30
CA LEU A 73 -6.97 -3.54 0.26
C LEU A 73 -7.71 -2.18 0.24
N PHE A 74 -8.72 -2.00 -0.61
CA PHE A 74 -9.52 -0.77 -0.63
C PHE A 74 -10.37 -0.58 0.63
N LYS A 75 -10.74 -1.68 1.28
CA LYS A 75 -11.49 -1.62 2.53
C LYS A 75 -10.63 -1.12 3.68
N TYR A 76 -9.42 -1.64 3.87
CA TYR A 76 -8.62 -1.44 5.11
C TYR A 76 -7.42 -0.52 4.94
N PHE A 77 -6.97 -0.30 3.71
CA PHE A 77 -5.79 0.51 3.41
C PHE A 77 -6.16 1.78 2.66
N LYS A 78 -5.28 2.77 2.79
CA LYS A 78 -5.28 3.98 1.97
C LYS A 78 -4.06 3.95 1.06
N ILE A 79 -4.26 4.17 -0.25
CA ILE A 79 -3.12 4.37 -1.15
C ILE A 79 -2.49 5.74 -0.85
N ILE A 80 -1.22 5.73 -0.43
CA ILE A 80 -0.43 6.93 -0.13
C ILE A 80 0.32 7.39 -1.38
N HIS A 81 0.82 6.45 -2.17
CA HIS A 81 1.53 6.73 -3.40
C HIS A 81 1.23 5.65 -4.44
N LEU A 82 0.80 6.07 -5.63
CA LEU A 82 0.61 5.18 -6.77
C LEU A 82 1.88 5.20 -7.62
N SER A 83 2.44 4.01 -7.86
CA SER A 83 3.63 3.81 -8.67
C SER A 83 3.33 3.89 -10.16
N SER A 84 4.30 4.30 -10.96
CA SER A 84 4.25 4.25 -12.43
C SER A 84 4.85 2.95 -13.00
N GLU A 85 5.09 1.94 -12.16
CA GLU A 85 5.60 0.63 -12.60
C GLU A 85 4.58 -0.06 -13.51
N THR A 86 5.03 -0.50 -14.69
CA THR A 86 4.18 -1.21 -15.65
C THR A 86 4.54 -2.70 -15.73
N ASP A 87 5.67 -3.09 -15.15
CA ASP A 87 6.08 -4.48 -15.01
C ASP A 87 5.44 -5.10 -13.76
N PHE A 88 4.33 -5.80 -13.95
CA PHE A 88 3.57 -6.39 -12.83
C PHE A 88 4.27 -7.57 -12.17
N PHE A 89 5.06 -8.34 -12.94
CA PHE A 89 5.61 -9.61 -12.50
C PHE A 89 7.06 -9.51 -12.02
N GLY A 90 7.75 -8.43 -12.34
CA GLY A 90 9.10 -8.16 -11.85
C GLY A 90 10.11 -9.25 -12.25
N ILE A 91 9.90 -9.90 -13.40
CA ILE A 91 10.76 -10.99 -13.88
C ILE A 91 12.18 -10.44 -14.04
N ARG A 92 13.15 -11.04 -13.33
CA ARG A 92 14.56 -10.60 -13.25
C ARG A 92 14.77 -9.21 -12.61
N ARG A 93 13.79 -8.66 -11.90
CA ARG A 93 13.98 -7.46 -11.08
C ARG A 93 14.67 -7.79 -9.77
N ARG A 94 15.39 -6.81 -9.20
CA ARG A 94 15.90 -6.91 -7.84
C ARG A 94 14.73 -6.89 -6.86
N ARG A 95 14.89 -7.61 -5.75
CA ARG A 95 13.96 -7.53 -4.61
C ARG A 95 13.77 -6.07 -4.19
N LEU A 96 12.55 -5.71 -3.82
CA LEU A 96 12.23 -4.38 -3.33
C LEU A 96 13.07 -4.08 -2.08
N GLY A 97 14.02 -3.15 -2.19
CA GLY A 97 14.82 -2.68 -1.04
C GLY A 97 13.98 -1.84 -0.07
N PRO A 98 14.52 -1.39 1.08
CA PRO A 98 13.72 -0.68 2.09
C PRO A 98 12.99 0.56 1.57
N LEU A 99 11.82 0.87 2.14
CA LEU A 99 11.15 2.14 1.91
C LEU A 99 12.08 3.27 2.36
N LYS A 100 12.48 4.14 1.43
CA LYS A 100 13.21 5.35 1.78
C LYS A 100 12.29 6.19 2.64
N LYS A 101 12.70 6.46 3.89
CA LYS A 101 12.01 7.41 4.76
C LYS A 101 11.83 8.70 3.94
N SER A 102 10.59 9.12 3.73
CA SER A 102 10.36 10.44 3.16
C SER A 102 11.06 11.41 4.11
N SER A 103 12.01 12.18 3.61
CA SER A 103 12.56 13.29 4.37
C SER A 103 11.46 14.35 4.45
N THR A 104 10.50 14.16 5.35
CA THR A 104 9.53 15.18 5.73
C THR A 104 10.33 16.26 6.45
N LYS A 105 11.00 17.14 5.70
CA LYS A 105 11.41 18.44 6.20
C LYS A 105 10.11 19.19 6.47
N ASN A 106 9.62 19.11 7.71
CA ASN A 106 8.66 20.06 8.23
C ASN A 106 9.29 21.46 8.13
N LYS A 107 9.04 22.18 7.03
CA LYS A 107 9.23 23.63 6.96
C LYS A 107 8.11 24.31 7.76
N ARG A 108 8.12 24.14 9.08
CA ARG A 108 7.34 24.96 10.03
C ARG A 108 8.08 25.06 11.34
N ALA A 109 9.07 25.95 11.39
CA ALA A 109 9.48 26.71 12.58
C ALA A 109 10.73 27.53 12.22
N LEU A 110 10.51 28.73 11.67
CA LEU A 110 11.43 29.87 11.76
C LEU A 110 10.58 31.10 11.44
N LYS A 111 9.72 31.44 12.41
CA LYS A 111 9.40 32.83 12.71
C LYS A 111 9.93 33.06 14.12
N ALA A 112 11.06 33.74 14.18
CA ALA A 112 11.48 34.58 15.29
C ALA A 112 11.89 35.91 14.66
#